data_AF-A6IY93-F1
#
_entry.id   AF-A6IY93-F1
#
_cell.length_a   1.000
_cell.length_b   1.000
_cell.length_c   1.000
_cell.angle_alpha   90.00
_cell.angle_beta   90.00
_cell.angle_gamma   90.00
#
_symmetry.space_group_name_H-M   'P 1'
#
loop_
_entity.id
_entity.type
_entity.pdbx_description
1 polymer ?
#
loop_
_entity_poly.entity_id
_entity_poly.type
_entity_poly.pdbx_seq_one_letter_code
_entity_poly.pdbx_strand_id
1 'polypeptide(L)'
;MHLLRLSGQRGLTLQPNSPSSLPSSPFPLAKGNNFINLSFLRLFRAARLIKLLRQGYTIRILLWTFVQSFKALPYVCLLIAMLFFIYAIIGMQVFGNIGIDGEDEDSDEDEFQITEHNNFRTFFQALMLLFRSATGEAWHNIMLSCLSGKPCDKNSGIQKPECGNEFAYFYFVSFIFLCSFLVSLHTRRAMSSPPARTQASESL
;
A
#
# COMPACT_ATOMS: atom_id res chain seq x y z
N MET A 1 -72.87 -38.22 -10.31
CA MET A 1 -72.67 -36.94 -11.04
C MET A 1 -71.16 -36.78 -11.25
N HIS A 2 -70.66 -37.27 -12.37
CA HIS A 2 -70.22 -36.43 -13.50
C HIS A 2 -69.03 -35.54 -13.11
N LEU A 3 -67.84 -35.84 -13.63
CA LEU A 3 -67.03 -34.86 -14.38
C LEU A 3 -65.95 -35.58 -15.21
N LEU A 4 -65.89 -35.16 -16.48
CA LEU A 4 -65.16 -35.66 -17.64
C LEU A 4 -63.64 -35.37 -17.56
N ARG A 5 -62.76 -36.30 -17.94
CA ARG A 5 -62.16 -36.54 -19.29
C ARG A 5 -61.06 -35.53 -19.70
N LEU A 6 -59.87 -36.10 -19.96
CA LEU A 6 -58.78 -35.72 -20.89
C LEU A 6 -57.43 -35.31 -20.28
N SER A 7 -56.46 -36.22 -20.41
CA SER A 7 -55.03 -36.01 -20.71
C SER A 7 -54.53 -37.41 -21.17
N GLY A 8 -54.21 -37.72 -22.43
CA GLY A 8 -53.32 -37.02 -23.36
C GLY A 8 -51.88 -37.54 -23.19
N GLN A 9 -51.62 -38.85 -23.30
CA GLN A 9 -51.06 -39.56 -24.47
C GLN A 9 -49.50 -39.62 -24.54
N ARG A 10 -48.99 -40.79 -24.97
CA ARG A 10 -47.59 -41.24 -25.27
C ARG A 10 -46.89 -41.96 -24.10
N GLY A 11 -46.61 -43.27 -24.08
CA GLY A 11 -46.29 -44.26 -25.14
C GLY A 11 -44.91 -43.95 -25.74
N LEU A 12 -43.87 -44.79 -25.81
CA LEU A 12 -43.68 -46.23 -25.67
C LEU A 12 -42.15 -46.48 -25.55
N THR A 13 -41.79 -47.58 -24.93
CA THR A 13 -40.45 -48.19 -24.79
C THR A 13 -39.80 -48.57 -26.12
N LEU A 14 -38.48 -48.39 -26.33
CA LEU A 14 -37.65 -49.33 -27.10
C LEU A 14 -36.11 -49.13 -26.97
N GLN A 15 -35.45 -50.21 -26.52
CA GLN A 15 -34.09 -50.74 -26.82
C GLN A 15 -32.79 -49.94 -26.53
N PRO A 16 -31.76 -50.59 -25.95
CA PRO A 16 -30.42 -50.05 -25.74
C PRO A 16 -29.53 -50.35 -26.97
N ASN A 17 -28.90 -49.31 -27.53
CA ASN A 17 -27.83 -49.50 -28.51
C ASN A 17 -26.46 -49.33 -27.85
N SER A 18 -25.61 -50.31 -28.13
CA SER A 18 -24.21 -50.47 -27.74
C SER A 18 -23.29 -49.36 -28.25
N PRO A 19 -22.10 -49.18 -27.62
CA PRO A 19 -21.25 -48.02 -27.79
C PRO A 19 -20.31 -48.16 -28.99
N SER A 20 -20.25 -47.13 -29.83
CA SER A 20 -19.16 -46.93 -30.78
C SER A 20 -17.99 -46.24 -30.08
N SER A 21 -16.93 -47.01 -29.88
CA SER A 21 -15.60 -46.57 -29.45
C SER A 21 -14.88 -45.84 -30.58
N LEU A 22 -14.43 -44.60 -30.33
CA LEU A 22 -13.23 -44.02 -30.95
C LEU A 22 -12.57 -43.03 -29.97
N PRO A 23 -11.23 -43.07 -29.81
CA PRO A 23 -10.51 -42.30 -28.80
C PRO A 23 -10.18 -40.90 -29.33
N SER A 24 -10.51 -39.85 -28.57
CA SER A 24 -9.92 -38.52 -28.77
C SER A 24 -8.84 -38.30 -27.70
N SER A 25 -7.70 -37.84 -28.22
CA SER A 25 -6.39 -37.74 -27.61
C SER A 25 -6.29 -36.74 -26.43
N PRO A 26 -5.15 -36.74 -25.71
CA PRO A 26 -5.08 -36.35 -24.31
C PRO A 26 -4.43 -34.98 -24.13
N PHE A 27 -5.14 -33.95 -23.67
CA PHE A 27 -4.48 -32.76 -23.12
C PHE A 27 -5.40 -32.02 -22.14
N PRO A 28 -5.15 -32.10 -20.81
CA PRO A 28 -5.57 -31.02 -19.93
C PRO A 28 -4.66 -29.83 -20.25
N LEU A 29 -5.16 -28.86 -21.03
CA LEU A 29 -4.52 -27.55 -21.12
C LEU A 29 -4.60 -26.93 -19.72
N ALA A 30 -3.50 -27.10 -18.97
CA ALA A 30 -3.19 -26.29 -17.81
C ALA A 30 -3.41 -24.83 -18.22
N LYS A 31 -4.47 -24.23 -17.67
CA LYS A 31 -4.78 -22.81 -17.79
C LYS A 31 -3.71 -22.05 -17.02
N GLY A 32 -2.55 -21.89 -17.65
CA GLY A 32 -1.40 -21.20 -17.10
C GLY A 32 -1.78 -19.77 -16.77
N ASN A 33 -1.38 -19.35 -15.58
CA ASN A 33 -1.54 -18.01 -15.00
C ASN A 33 -0.74 -16.94 -15.77
N ASN A 34 -0.89 -16.86 -17.09
CA ASN A 34 -0.14 -16.00 -18.00
C ASN A 34 -0.79 -14.60 -18.20
N PHE A 35 -1.93 -14.35 -17.56
CA PHE A 35 -2.60 -13.03 -17.63
C PHE A 35 -1.87 -11.94 -16.83
N ILE A 36 -1.04 -12.30 -15.85
CA ILE A 36 -0.31 -11.34 -15.01
C ILE A 36 0.87 -10.67 -15.76
N ASN A 37 1.29 -11.16 -16.94
CA ASN A 37 2.49 -10.62 -17.61
C ASN A 37 2.25 -9.82 -18.91
N LEU A 38 1.02 -9.60 -19.38
CA LEU A 38 0.81 -8.80 -20.60
C LEU A 38 0.77 -7.28 -20.34
N SER A 39 0.22 -6.87 -19.18
CA SER A 39 0.19 -5.46 -18.76
C SER A 39 1.59 -4.95 -18.37
N PHE A 40 2.39 -5.78 -17.69
CA PHE A 40 3.79 -5.45 -17.37
C PHE A 40 4.69 -5.37 -18.61
N LEU A 41 4.50 -6.24 -19.63
CA LEU A 41 5.25 -6.15 -20.89
C LEU A 41 4.93 -4.86 -21.69
N ARG A 42 3.74 -4.27 -21.52
CA ARG A 42 3.41 -2.94 -22.07
C ARG A 42 4.20 -1.82 -21.36
N LEU A 43 4.45 -1.94 -20.06
CA LEU A 43 5.33 -1.01 -19.31
C LEU A 43 6.79 -1.10 -19.79
N PHE A 44 7.28 -2.28 -20.14
CA PHE A 44 8.63 -2.43 -20.73
C PHE A 44 8.75 -1.73 -22.09
N ARG A 45 7.67 -1.70 -22.88
CA ARG A 45 7.62 -0.90 -24.12
C ARG A 45 7.73 0.60 -23.84
N ALA A 46 7.11 1.10 -22.77
CA ALA A 46 7.25 2.49 -22.35
C ALA A 46 8.68 2.84 -21.91
N ALA A 47 9.50 1.86 -21.49
CA ALA A 47 10.92 2.09 -21.18
C ALA A 47 11.74 2.54 -22.42
N ARG A 48 11.25 2.29 -23.65
CA ARG A 48 11.86 2.87 -24.86
C ARG A 48 11.80 4.41 -24.85
N LEU A 49 10.78 5.01 -24.24
CA LEU A 49 10.66 6.47 -24.07
C LEU A 49 11.78 7.03 -23.17
N ILE A 50 12.16 6.29 -22.12
CA ILE A 50 13.30 6.61 -21.24
C ILE A 50 14.62 6.63 -22.05
N LYS A 51 14.73 5.76 -23.08
CA LYS A 51 15.90 5.71 -23.96
C LYS A 51 16.04 6.98 -24.82
N LEU A 52 14.93 7.61 -25.24
CA LEU A 52 14.93 8.90 -25.95
C LEU A 52 15.36 10.05 -25.02
N LEU A 53 14.92 10.03 -23.76
CA LEU A 53 15.31 11.02 -22.75
C LEU A 53 16.83 10.98 -22.45
N ARG A 54 17.46 9.79 -22.54
CA ARG A 54 18.93 9.65 -22.38
C ARG A 54 19.73 10.14 -23.59
N GLN A 55 19.11 10.61 -24.67
CA GLN A 55 19.82 11.05 -25.88
C GLN A 55 20.27 12.53 -25.79
N GLY A 56 19.60 13.35 -24.98
CA GLY A 56 19.97 14.74 -24.74
C GLY A 56 21.14 14.89 -23.76
N TYR A 57 22.15 15.70 -24.13
CA TYR A 57 23.34 15.98 -23.30
C TYR A 57 22.98 16.50 -21.90
N THR A 58 22.02 17.43 -21.81
CA THR A 58 21.53 18.00 -20.55
C THR A 58 20.86 16.97 -19.62
N ILE A 59 19.99 16.11 -20.17
CA ILE A 59 19.29 15.08 -19.39
C ILE A 59 20.26 14.00 -18.92
N ARG A 60 21.31 13.66 -19.69
CA ARG A 60 22.37 12.73 -19.26
C ARG A 60 23.14 13.26 -18.06
N ILE A 61 23.47 14.56 -18.04
CA ILE A 61 24.13 15.20 -16.89
C ILE A 61 23.21 15.21 -15.67
N LEU A 62 21.93 15.53 -15.85
CA LEU A 62 20.93 15.50 -14.77
C LEU A 62 20.74 14.09 -14.20
N LEU A 63 20.63 13.07 -15.05
CA LEU A 63 20.53 11.67 -14.62
C LEU A 63 21.81 11.18 -13.95
N TRP A 64 22.99 11.57 -14.48
CA TRP A 64 24.28 11.21 -13.90
C TRP A 64 24.46 11.83 -12.50
N THR A 65 24.09 13.10 -12.35
CA THR A 65 24.10 13.79 -11.04
C THR A 65 23.07 13.20 -10.08
N PHE A 66 21.86 12.84 -10.55
CA PHE A 66 20.86 12.13 -9.74
C PHE A 66 21.36 10.75 -9.27
N VAL A 67 22.00 9.98 -10.15
CA VAL A 67 22.57 8.68 -9.80
C VAL A 67 23.71 8.81 -8.78
N GLN A 68 24.52 9.87 -8.90
CA GLN A 68 25.56 10.16 -7.93
C GLN A 68 24.98 10.46 -6.53
N SER A 69 23.82 11.12 -6.45
CA SER A 69 23.12 11.36 -5.17
C SER A 69 22.68 10.07 -4.49
N PHE A 70 22.38 8.99 -5.23
CA PHE A 70 22.07 7.68 -4.63
C PHE A 70 23.23 7.04 -3.87
N LYS A 71 24.47 7.53 -4.00
CA LYS A 71 25.58 6.99 -3.19
C LYS A 71 25.56 7.50 -1.75
N ALA A 72 25.01 8.70 -1.53
CA ALA A 72 24.91 9.31 -0.20
C ALA A 72 23.54 9.08 0.47
N LEU A 73 22.49 8.81 -0.32
CA LEU A 73 21.14 8.55 0.16
C LEU A 73 20.93 7.26 0.99
N PRO A 74 21.60 6.11 0.76
CA PRO A 74 21.24 4.85 1.42
C PRO A 74 21.45 4.92 2.93
N TYR A 75 22.49 5.63 3.40
CA TYR A 75 22.73 5.78 4.83
C TYR A 75 21.58 6.51 5.53
N VAL A 76 21.04 7.57 4.92
CA VAL A 76 19.91 8.31 5.50
C VAL A 76 18.61 7.53 5.33
N CYS A 77 18.41 6.86 4.19
CA CYS A 77 17.26 5.99 3.97
C CYS A 77 17.20 4.86 5.01
N LEU A 78 18.34 4.24 5.35
CA LEU A 78 18.42 3.22 6.40
C LEU A 78 18.10 3.80 7.79
N LEU A 79 18.55 5.01 8.10
CA LEU A 79 18.20 5.69 9.36
C LEU A 79 16.70 6.00 9.44
N ILE A 80 16.10 6.50 8.35
CA ILE A 80 14.66 6.76 8.25
C ILE A 80 13.88 5.45 8.37
N ALA A 81 14.31 4.38 7.69
CA ALA A 81 13.68 3.07 7.76
C ALA A 81 13.73 2.48 9.18
N MET A 82 14.86 2.62 9.87
CA MET A 82 15.00 2.20 11.27
C MET A 82 14.07 3.01 12.19
N LEU A 83 13.98 4.32 11.98
CA LEU A 83 13.05 5.18 12.73
C LEU A 83 11.61 4.72 12.51
N PHE A 84 11.22 4.49 11.26
CA PHE A 84 9.88 4.04 10.89
C PHE A 84 9.57 2.67 11.50
N PHE A 85 10.55 1.77 11.55
CA PHE A 85 10.40 0.46 12.18
C PHE A 85 10.07 0.60 13.66
N ILE A 86 10.85 1.36 14.43
CA ILE A 86 10.64 1.55 15.86
C ILE A 86 9.28 2.18 16.13
N TYR A 87 8.94 3.25 15.40
CA TYR A 87 7.66 3.92 15.56
C TYR A 87 6.49 3.02 15.15
N ALA A 88 6.61 2.23 14.09
CA ALA A 88 5.55 1.28 13.69
C ALA A 88 5.28 0.25 14.79
N ILE A 89 6.32 -0.32 15.43
CA ILE A 89 6.13 -1.24 16.55
C ILE A 89 5.44 -0.55 17.73
N ILE A 90 5.88 0.65 18.11
CA ILE A 90 5.26 1.42 19.20
C ILE A 90 3.80 1.74 18.87
N GLY A 91 3.51 2.22 17.66
CA GLY A 91 2.17 2.58 17.20
C GLY A 91 1.22 1.38 17.19
N MET A 92 1.68 0.19 16.77
CA MET A 92 0.86 -1.02 16.87
C MET A 92 0.52 -1.37 18.32
N GLN A 93 1.47 -1.22 19.25
CA GLN A 93 1.25 -1.57 20.65
C GLN A 93 0.30 -0.58 21.35
N VAL A 94 0.35 0.70 21.01
CA VAL A 94 -0.43 1.75 21.67
C VAL A 94 -1.78 1.99 20.99
N PHE A 95 -1.81 1.97 19.66
CA PHE A 95 -2.97 2.36 18.85
C PHE A 95 -3.57 1.21 18.02
N GLY A 96 -3.04 0.00 18.12
CA GLY A 96 -3.51 -1.15 17.32
C GLY A 96 -4.93 -1.61 17.62
N ASN A 97 -5.47 -1.21 18.78
CA ASN A 97 -6.82 -1.60 19.22
C ASN A 97 -7.90 -0.55 18.90
N ILE A 98 -7.55 0.55 18.23
CA ILE A 98 -8.53 1.57 17.83
C ILE A 98 -9.45 0.99 16.74
N GLY A 99 -10.74 1.25 16.86
CA GLY A 99 -11.78 0.87 15.91
C GLY A 99 -11.56 1.49 14.53
N ILE A 100 -11.98 0.77 13.49
CA ILE A 100 -11.88 1.19 12.09
C ILE A 100 -13.24 1.69 11.56
N ASP A 101 -14.29 1.57 12.37
CA ASP A 101 -15.67 1.76 11.91
C ASP A 101 -16.11 3.22 12.14
N GLY A 102 -16.34 3.94 11.04
CA GLY A 102 -17.07 5.22 11.00
C GLY A 102 -18.59 5.00 10.96
N GLU A 103 -19.10 4.12 11.82
CA GLU A 103 -20.52 3.70 11.83
C GLU A 103 -21.28 4.09 13.11
N ASP A 104 -20.76 5.00 13.93
CA ASP A 104 -21.59 5.67 14.92
C ASP A 104 -22.15 6.94 14.27
N GLU A 105 -23.30 6.78 13.60
CA GLU A 105 -24.08 7.81 12.86
C GLU A 105 -24.50 9.04 13.71
N ASP A 106 -24.14 9.10 14.99
CA ASP A 106 -24.55 10.15 15.93
C ASP A 106 -23.42 11.09 16.40
N SER A 107 -22.20 10.96 15.86
CA SER A 107 -21.07 11.84 16.23
C SER A 107 -20.79 12.86 15.12
N ASP A 108 -21.26 14.10 15.29
CA ASP A 108 -20.98 15.26 14.42
C ASP A 108 -19.49 15.71 14.45
N GLU A 109 -18.56 14.87 14.91
CA GLU A 109 -17.17 15.26 15.16
C GLU A 109 -16.19 14.55 14.22
N ASP A 110 -15.73 15.34 13.25
CA ASP A 110 -14.45 15.26 12.56
C ASP A 110 -14.08 13.94 11.85
N GLU A 111 -14.04 14.01 10.52
CA GLU A 111 -13.56 13.05 9.53
C GLU A 111 -12.49 12.07 10.04
N PHE A 112 -12.93 10.94 10.62
CA PHE A 112 -12.05 9.86 11.10
C PHE A 112 -11.13 9.40 9.97
N GLN A 113 -9.82 9.64 10.12
CA GLN A 113 -8.82 9.22 9.11
C GLN A 113 -8.35 7.77 9.31
N ILE A 114 -8.81 7.12 10.39
CA ILE A 114 -8.53 5.70 10.65
C ILE A 114 -9.54 4.86 9.88
N THR A 115 -9.14 4.44 8.69
CA THR A 115 -9.91 3.59 7.77
C THR A 115 -9.25 2.21 7.67
N GLU A 116 -9.93 1.23 7.06
CA GLU A 116 -9.41 -0.12 6.82
C GLU A 116 -8.01 -0.14 6.16
N HIS A 117 -7.70 0.89 5.38
CA HIS A 117 -6.41 1.04 4.71
C HIS A 117 -5.40 1.91 5.47
N ASN A 118 -5.84 2.67 6.48
CA ASN A 118 -5.03 3.61 7.26
C ASN A 118 -5.19 3.31 8.76
N ASN A 119 -4.52 2.29 9.27
CA ASN A 119 -4.60 1.90 10.68
C ASN A 119 -3.29 1.34 11.23
N PHE A 120 -3.28 1.08 12.54
CA PHE A 120 -2.13 0.54 13.28
C PHE A 120 -2.28 -0.96 13.64
N ARG A 121 -3.17 -1.72 12.99
CA ARG A 121 -3.38 -3.13 13.34
C ARG A 121 -2.24 -4.04 12.91
N THR A 122 -1.67 -3.76 11.74
CA THR A 122 -0.55 -4.53 11.19
C THR A 122 0.66 -3.65 10.95
N PHE A 123 1.83 -4.28 10.93
CA PHE A 123 3.10 -3.58 10.75
C PHE A 123 3.14 -2.79 9.44
N PHE A 124 2.66 -3.38 8.34
CA PHE A 124 2.69 -2.73 7.04
C PHE A 124 1.69 -1.57 6.93
N GLN A 125 0.51 -1.71 7.54
CA GLN A 125 -0.47 -0.60 7.60
C GLN A 125 0.05 0.55 8.45
N ALA A 126 0.63 0.25 9.62
CA ALA A 126 1.30 1.24 10.47
C ALA A 126 2.44 1.95 9.72
N LEU A 127 3.24 1.20 8.96
CA LEU A 127 4.32 1.74 8.14
C LEU A 127 3.79 2.69 7.05
N MET A 128 2.72 2.30 6.34
CA MET A 128 2.09 3.14 5.32
C MET A 128 1.50 4.42 5.91
N LEU A 129 0.85 4.34 7.07
CA LEU A 129 0.29 5.48 7.78
C LEU A 129 1.40 6.43 8.27
N LEU A 130 2.51 5.89 8.79
CA LEU A 130 3.68 6.67 9.16
C LEU A 130 4.36 7.31 7.94
N PHE A 131 4.41 6.61 6.81
CA PHE A 131 4.90 7.18 5.56
C PHE A 131 4.05 8.36 5.09
N ARG A 132 2.71 8.21 5.10
CA ARG A 132 1.75 9.30 4.83
C ARG A 132 1.94 10.48 5.80
N SER A 133 2.23 10.18 7.06
CA SER A 133 2.50 11.22 8.07
C SER A 133 3.82 11.94 7.79
N ALA A 134 4.86 11.21 7.40
CA ALA A 134 6.18 11.76 7.10
C ALA A 134 6.21 12.63 5.83
N THR A 135 5.30 12.39 4.87
CA THR A 135 5.10 13.29 3.72
C THR A 135 4.32 14.56 4.09
N GLY A 136 3.81 14.66 5.32
CA GLY A 136 3.05 15.80 5.82
C GLY A 136 1.57 15.77 5.45
N GLU A 137 1.06 14.67 4.92
CA GLU A 137 -0.33 14.58 4.48
C GLU A 137 -1.26 14.26 5.64
N ALA A 138 -2.11 15.22 6.03
CA ALA A 138 -3.17 15.06 7.04
C ALA A 138 -2.73 14.41 8.36
N TRP A 139 -1.45 14.50 8.72
CA TRP A 139 -0.88 13.84 9.90
C TRP A 139 -1.51 14.31 11.22
N HIS A 140 -1.98 15.57 11.26
CA HIS A 140 -2.69 16.12 12.41
C HIS A 140 -4.05 15.45 12.62
N ASN A 141 -4.81 15.18 11.55
CA ASN A 141 -6.09 14.48 11.64
C ASN A 141 -5.90 13.02 12.08
N ILE A 142 -4.84 12.37 11.59
CA ILE A 142 -4.45 11.03 12.03
C ILE A 142 -4.12 11.04 13.53
N MET A 143 -3.35 12.02 14.00
CA MET A 143 -3.03 12.20 15.41
C MET A 143 -4.29 12.40 16.27
N LEU A 144 -5.21 13.27 15.85
CA LEU A 144 -6.48 13.51 16.55
C LEU A 144 -7.35 12.24 16.61
N SER A 145 -7.32 11.43 15.55
CA SER A 145 -8.02 10.14 15.51
C SER A 145 -7.40 9.07 16.41
N CYS A 146 -6.20 9.31 16.98
CA CYS A 146 -5.54 8.41 17.93
C CYS A 146 -5.65 8.84 19.40
N LEU A 147 -6.33 9.97 19.68
CA LEU A 147 -6.54 10.47 21.04
C LEU A 147 -7.48 9.57 21.85
N SER A 148 -7.50 9.77 23.16
CA SER A 148 -8.42 9.10 24.07
C SER A 148 -9.89 9.38 23.70
N GLY A 149 -10.80 8.48 24.08
CA GLY A 149 -12.23 8.64 23.81
C GLY A 149 -12.68 8.11 22.45
N LYS A 150 -11.82 7.35 21.75
CA LYS A 150 -12.14 6.76 20.44
C LYS A 150 -12.70 5.34 20.61
N PRO A 151 -13.60 4.88 19.73
CA PRO A 151 -14.17 3.54 19.86
C PRO A 151 -13.07 2.47 19.74
N CYS A 152 -13.14 1.44 20.56
CA CYS A 152 -12.26 0.28 20.47
C CYS A 152 -12.71 -0.69 19.36
N ASP A 153 -11.76 -1.43 18.79
CA ASP A 153 -12.08 -2.55 17.90
C ASP A 153 -12.87 -3.63 18.63
N LYS A 154 -13.99 -4.07 18.05
CA LYS A 154 -14.88 -5.11 18.60
C LYS A 154 -14.16 -6.44 18.85
N ASN A 155 -13.11 -6.72 18.07
CA ASN A 155 -12.30 -7.94 18.19
C ASN A 155 -11.15 -7.85 19.20
N SER A 156 -10.93 -6.69 19.84
CA SER A 156 -9.80 -6.49 20.76
C SER A 156 -9.98 -7.18 22.13
N GLY A 157 -11.20 -7.62 22.47
CA GLY A 157 -11.53 -8.17 23.79
C GLY A 157 -11.47 -7.13 24.93
N ILE A 158 -11.34 -5.84 24.59
CA ILE A 158 -11.32 -4.74 25.55
C ILE A 158 -12.76 -4.37 25.89
N GLN A 159 -13.12 -4.53 27.17
CA GLN A 159 -14.45 -4.18 27.70
C GLN A 159 -14.61 -2.67 27.97
N LYS A 160 -13.54 -1.89 27.79
CA LYS A 160 -13.60 -0.43 27.93
C LYS A 160 -14.23 0.16 26.68
N PRO A 161 -15.13 1.14 26.82
CA PRO A 161 -15.75 1.81 25.67
C PRO A 161 -14.76 2.68 24.90
N GLU A 162 -13.65 3.09 25.54
CA GLU A 162 -12.72 4.07 24.99
C GLU A 162 -11.31 3.50 24.83
N CYS A 163 -10.78 3.69 23.62
CA CYS A 163 -9.43 3.43 23.18
C CYS A 163 -8.75 4.74 22.77
N GLY A 164 -7.47 4.63 22.40
CA GLY A 164 -6.62 5.78 22.11
C GLY A 164 -5.97 6.36 23.37
N ASN A 165 -5.04 7.28 23.17
CA ASN A 165 -4.22 7.83 24.25
C ASN A 165 -3.71 9.23 23.89
N GLU A 166 -3.73 10.17 24.83
CA GLU A 166 -3.14 11.50 24.70
C GLU A 166 -1.63 11.47 24.39
N PHE A 167 -0.96 10.35 24.66
CA PHE A 167 0.40 10.08 24.19
C PHE A 167 0.58 10.25 22.67
N ALA A 168 -0.51 10.18 21.88
CA ALA A 168 -0.51 10.44 20.45
C ALA A 168 0.12 11.78 20.07
N TYR A 169 -0.11 12.86 20.85
CA TYR A 169 0.52 14.16 20.60
C TYR A 169 2.05 14.05 20.60
N PHE A 170 2.60 13.48 21.66
CA PHE A 170 4.04 13.30 21.80
C PHE A 170 4.60 12.37 20.72
N TYR A 171 3.90 11.28 20.42
CA TYR A 171 4.28 10.31 19.41
C TYR A 171 4.40 10.95 18.01
N PHE A 172 3.34 11.61 17.52
CA PHE A 172 3.33 12.17 16.17
C PHE A 172 4.23 13.40 16.05
N VAL A 173 4.22 14.32 17.03
CA VAL A 173 5.06 15.53 16.98
C VAL A 173 6.55 15.17 17.02
N SER A 174 6.97 14.24 17.89
CA SER A 174 8.37 13.78 17.93
C SER A 174 8.77 13.06 16.65
N PHE A 175 7.88 12.23 16.07
CA PHE A 175 8.12 11.56 14.79
C PHE A 175 8.36 12.55 13.65
N ILE A 176 7.48 13.54 13.47
CA ILE A 176 7.58 14.56 12.41
C ILE A 176 8.84 15.40 12.59
N PHE A 177 9.17 15.77 13.82
CA PHE A 177 10.40 16.49 14.13
C PHE A 177 11.64 15.68 13.75
N LEU A 178 11.73 14.42 14.16
CA LEU A 178 12.87 13.55 13.84
C LEU A 178 12.98 13.28 12.34
N CYS A 179 11.88 13.01 11.65
CA CYS A 179 11.86 12.82 10.20
C CYS A 179 12.35 14.08 9.48
N SER A 180 11.81 15.23 9.86
CA SER A 180 12.18 16.53 9.28
C SER A 180 13.64 16.88 9.56
N PHE A 181 14.16 16.54 10.76
CA PHE A 181 15.56 16.70 11.11
C PHE A 181 16.47 15.83 10.23
N LEU A 182 16.16 14.54 10.06
CA LEU A 182 16.95 13.61 9.23
C LEU A 182 16.98 14.04 7.77
N VAL A 183 15.83 14.43 7.21
CA VAL A 183 15.73 14.93 5.83
C VAL A 183 16.51 16.25 5.69
N SER A 184 16.31 17.21 6.61
CA SER A 184 16.97 18.51 6.56
C SER A 184 18.49 18.40 6.77
N LEU A 185 18.97 17.47 7.59
CA LEU A 185 20.39 17.19 7.78
C LEU A 185 21.01 16.65 6.49
N HIS A 186 20.31 15.76 5.80
CA HIS A 186 20.75 15.23 4.52
C HIS A 186 20.77 16.30 3.42
N THR A 187 19.68 17.07 3.27
CA THR A 187 19.59 18.13 2.26
C THR A 187 20.64 19.21 2.50
N ARG A 188 20.92 19.59 3.75
CA ARG A 188 22.00 20.54 4.09
C ARG A 188 23.38 19.99 3.72
N ARG A 189 23.65 18.71 3.99
CA ARG A 189 24.90 18.05 3.60
C ARG A 189 25.05 17.89 2.08
N ALA A 190 23.94 17.68 1.37
CA ALA A 190 23.92 17.62 -0.10
C ALA A 190 24.19 18.99 -0.74
N MET A 191 23.61 20.06 -0.18
CA MET A 191 23.84 21.44 -0.65
C MET A 191 25.25 21.97 -0.33
N SER A 192 25.89 21.49 0.74
CA SER A 192 27.30 21.81 1.04
C SER A 192 28.30 21.10 0.13
N SER A 193 27.85 20.12 -0.67
CA SER A 193 28.72 19.43 -1.62
C SER A 193 28.86 20.28 -2.89
N PRO A 194 30.08 20.58 -3.37
CA PRO A 194 30.27 21.46 -4.53
C PRO A 194 29.58 20.88 -5.76
N PRO A 195 28.95 21.71 -6.61
CA PRO A 195 28.24 21.25 -7.79
C PRO A 195 29.22 20.50 -8.71
N ALA A 196 28.74 19.40 -9.33
CA ALA A 196 29.54 18.48 -10.15
C ALA A 196 30.35 19.15 -11.28
N ARG A 197 29.97 20.37 -11.69
CA ARG A 197 30.73 21.18 -12.66
C ARG A 197 32.12 21.59 -12.14
N THR A 198 32.27 21.76 -10.82
CA THR A 198 33.54 22.10 -10.16
C THR A 198 34.47 20.90 -10.04
N GLN A 199 33.92 19.69 -9.84
CA GLN A 199 34.71 18.45 -9.78
C GLN A 199 35.26 18.03 -11.14
N ALA A 200 34.55 18.34 -12.23
CA ALA A 200 35.00 18.07 -13.59
C ALA A 200 36.17 18.98 -14.03
N SER A 201 36.27 20.20 -13.49
CA SER A 201 37.38 21.12 -13.75
C SER A 201 38.64 20.84 -12.92
N GLU A 202 38.55 20.06 -11.84
CA GLU A 202 39.71 19.62 -11.04
C GLU A 202 40.29 18.27 -11.49
N SER A 203 39.58 17.52 -12.34
CA SER A 203 40.02 16.24 -12.90
C SER A 203 40.71 16.36 -14.27
N LEU A 204 41.02 17.58 -14.72
CA LEU A 204 41.64 17.93 -16.00
C LEU A 204 42.83 18.85 -15.74
#